data_AF-A0A522VEG0-F1
#
_entry.id   AF-A0A522VEG0-F1
#
_cell.length_a   1.000
_cell.length_b   1.000
_cell.length_c   1.000
_cell.angle_alpha   90.00
_cell.angle_beta   90.00
_cell.angle_gamma   90.00
#
_symmetry.space_group_name_H-M   'P 1'
#
loop_
_entity.id
_entity.type
_entity.pdbx_description
1 polymer ?
#
loop_
_entity_poly.entity_id
_entity_poly.type
_entity_poly.pdbx_seq_one_letter_code
_entity_poly.pdbx_strand_id
1 'polypeptide(L)'
;VIDFQASNLHVVGYSEPVDRWLSLEELEGHLHSLPELPNAIPYRTSYYTRGWGFCLTETQRRALAPGRYRAVIDSTLAPGRMDWGELVLPGRESGEVLLSTYICHPSMANNELSGPVVTTALAQMLKAMEGRRYTYRILFLPETIGAILYLSRNLETMKRLTVAGFVMTCMGDEGGYSFLESRLGGTLADRAALNVLSSHHPGFARHSYLDRGSDERQYCSPGVDMPVVSVMRSKYHVYPEYHTSLDDMSFISPAGLEGSFETMARILSVIEANRVYTATLPCEPQLGRRGLYPALGTPDTPKITATMRNLLAYADGSHDVLAIAERIGADVLECARIAETLAEAGVLARSG
;
A
#
# COMPACT_ATOMS: atom_id res chain seq x y z
N VAL A 1 -0.27 16.02 -35.21
CA VAL A 1 0.87 16.40 -34.34
C VAL A 1 0.85 15.64 -33.02
N ILE A 2 -0.33 15.41 -32.46
CA ILE A 2 -0.57 14.53 -31.30
C ILE A 2 -1.64 13.51 -31.69
N ASP A 3 -1.61 12.33 -31.05
CA ASP A 3 -2.57 11.25 -31.29
C ASP A 3 -2.86 10.52 -29.97
N PHE A 4 -4.12 10.54 -29.54
CA PHE A 4 -4.59 9.85 -28.34
C PHE A 4 -4.32 8.33 -28.40
N GLN A 5 -4.37 7.73 -29.58
CA GLN A 5 -4.11 6.30 -29.75
C GLN A 5 -2.63 5.94 -29.54
N ALA A 6 -1.72 6.90 -29.71
CA ALA A 6 -0.31 6.72 -29.40
C ALA A 6 -0.05 6.80 -27.89
N SER A 7 -0.73 7.72 -27.19
CA SER A 7 -0.74 7.79 -25.74
C SER A 7 -1.99 8.51 -25.24
N ASN A 8 -2.74 7.88 -24.35
CA ASN A 8 -3.91 8.51 -23.73
C ASN A 8 -3.55 9.69 -22.82
N LEU A 9 -2.28 9.82 -22.42
CA LEU A 9 -1.78 10.97 -21.68
C LEU A 9 -1.79 12.25 -22.51
N HIS A 10 -1.94 12.18 -23.84
CA HIS A 10 -2.08 13.35 -24.68
C HIS A 10 -3.33 14.19 -24.40
N VAL A 11 -4.34 13.65 -23.73
CA VAL A 11 -5.57 14.37 -23.39
C VAL A 11 -5.60 14.64 -21.89
N VAL A 12 -5.90 15.88 -21.50
CA VAL A 12 -6.13 16.23 -20.09
C VAL A 12 -7.33 15.42 -19.59
N GLY A 13 -7.14 14.64 -18.52
CA GLY A 13 -8.18 13.80 -17.95
C GLY A 13 -9.43 14.61 -17.61
N TYR A 14 -10.60 14.08 -17.98
CA TYR A 14 -11.90 14.74 -17.81
C TYR A 14 -12.21 15.92 -18.77
N SER A 15 -11.45 16.08 -19.87
CA SER A 15 -11.71 17.11 -20.89
C SER A 15 -13.10 17.05 -21.52
N GLU A 16 -13.73 18.21 -21.72
CA GLU A 16 -14.96 18.38 -22.50
C GLU A 16 -14.76 18.08 -24.00
N PRO A 17 -15.81 17.67 -24.72
CA PRO A 17 -15.70 17.44 -26.16
C PRO A 17 -15.41 18.73 -26.91
N VAL A 18 -14.54 18.64 -27.91
CA VAL A 18 -14.22 19.75 -28.80
C VAL A 18 -13.97 19.23 -30.22
N ASP A 19 -14.47 19.93 -31.23
CA ASP A 19 -14.06 19.78 -32.63
C ASP A 19 -14.04 21.17 -33.27
N ARG A 20 -12.87 21.80 -33.28
CA ARG A 20 -12.72 23.15 -33.83
C ARG A 20 -11.34 23.38 -34.44
N TRP A 21 -11.30 24.28 -35.41
CA TRP A 21 -10.05 24.76 -35.98
C TRP A 21 -9.58 26.01 -35.24
N LEU A 22 -8.33 26.01 -34.79
CA LEU A 22 -7.69 27.10 -34.03
C LEU A 22 -6.39 27.53 -34.72
N SER A 23 -6.01 28.79 -34.54
CA SER A 23 -4.62 29.21 -34.77
C SER A 23 -3.70 28.59 -33.70
N LEU A 24 -2.39 28.57 -33.94
CA LEU A 24 -1.44 28.15 -32.91
C LEU A 24 -1.56 29.02 -31.65
N GLU A 25 -1.71 30.34 -31.80
CA GLU A 25 -1.86 31.29 -30.69
C GLU A 25 -3.07 30.96 -29.82
N GLU A 26 -4.21 30.62 -30.43
CA GLU A 26 -5.41 30.19 -29.70
C GLU A 26 -5.24 28.81 -29.05
N LEU A 27 -4.47 27.91 -29.67
CA LEU A 27 -4.23 26.56 -29.17
C LEU A 27 -3.26 26.53 -27.98
N GLU A 28 -2.27 27.43 -27.91
CA GLU A 28 -1.23 27.45 -26.87
C GLU A 28 -1.81 27.43 -25.44
N GLY A 29 -2.93 28.11 -25.20
CA GLY A 29 -3.62 28.13 -23.90
C GLY A 29 -4.21 26.77 -23.47
N HIS A 30 -4.29 25.81 -24.40
CA HIS A 30 -4.77 24.44 -24.18
C HIS A 30 -3.65 23.40 -24.24
N LEU A 31 -2.38 23.82 -24.38
CA LEU A 31 -1.22 22.93 -24.48
C LEU A 31 -0.42 22.88 -23.18
N HIS A 32 -0.10 21.67 -22.74
CA HIS A 32 0.67 21.41 -21.54
C HIS A 32 1.92 20.56 -21.84
N SER A 33 3.08 21.06 -21.44
CA SER A 33 4.38 20.38 -21.57
C SER A 33 5.22 20.61 -20.30
N LEU A 34 6.33 19.89 -20.18
CA LEU A 34 7.30 20.02 -19.08
C LEU A 34 8.67 20.42 -19.64
N PRO A 35 9.08 21.70 -19.55
CA PRO A 35 10.40 22.13 -20.03
C PRO A 35 11.59 21.40 -19.38
N GLU A 36 11.44 21.00 -18.11
CA GLU A 36 12.43 20.27 -17.32
C GLU A 36 12.57 18.80 -17.71
N LEU A 37 11.53 18.22 -18.32
CA LEU A 37 11.50 16.84 -18.83
C LEU A 37 11.02 16.86 -20.29
N PRO A 38 11.88 17.33 -21.23
CA PRO A 38 11.42 17.73 -22.56
C PRO A 38 10.90 16.61 -23.45
N ASN A 39 11.17 15.36 -23.07
CA ASN A 39 10.73 14.15 -23.77
C ASN A 39 9.51 13.49 -23.12
N ALA A 40 9.01 14.02 -22.00
CA ALA A 40 7.91 13.46 -21.25
C ALA A 40 6.58 14.14 -21.64
N ILE A 41 5.51 13.37 -21.79
CA ILE A 41 4.14 13.89 -21.87
C ILE A 41 3.62 14.00 -20.43
N PRO A 42 3.25 15.20 -19.95
CA PRO A 42 2.72 15.33 -18.59
C PRO A 42 1.33 14.69 -18.46
N TYR A 43 1.09 14.01 -17.36
CA TYR A 43 -0.27 13.69 -16.93
C TYR A 43 -0.91 14.90 -16.26
N ARG A 44 -2.12 15.25 -16.70
CA ARG A 44 -2.93 16.36 -16.19
C ARG A 44 -4.39 15.95 -16.14
N THR A 45 -5.12 16.50 -15.18
CA THR A 45 -6.56 16.24 -15.00
C THR A 45 -7.29 17.54 -14.70
N SER A 46 -8.58 17.59 -15.00
CA SER A 46 -9.47 18.72 -14.70
C SER A 46 -10.81 18.23 -14.18
N TYR A 47 -10.81 17.40 -13.12
CA TYR A 47 -12.02 16.73 -12.63
C TYR A 47 -13.11 17.68 -12.12
N TYR A 48 -12.72 18.81 -11.52
CA TYR A 48 -13.64 19.70 -10.79
C TYR A 48 -13.83 21.08 -11.44
N THR A 49 -13.17 21.31 -12.58
CA THR A 49 -13.28 22.54 -13.38
C THR A 49 -13.48 22.16 -14.83
N ARG A 50 -14.53 22.68 -15.47
CA ARG A 50 -14.79 22.43 -16.89
C ARG A 50 -13.71 23.06 -17.76
N GLY A 51 -13.28 22.31 -18.76
CA GLY A 51 -12.25 22.72 -19.70
C GLY A 51 -11.80 21.54 -20.54
N TRP A 52 -10.81 21.79 -21.38
CA TRP A 52 -10.18 20.77 -22.19
C TRP A 52 -8.75 21.19 -22.51
N GLY A 53 -7.88 20.20 -22.76
CA GLY A 53 -6.50 20.47 -23.13
C GLY A 53 -5.80 19.23 -23.64
N PHE A 54 -4.61 19.46 -24.20
CA PHE A 54 -3.71 18.43 -24.66
C PHE A 54 -2.37 18.52 -23.94
N CYS A 55 -1.82 17.37 -23.61
CA CYS A 55 -0.45 17.25 -23.14
C CYS A 55 0.44 16.74 -24.27
N LEU A 56 1.68 17.19 -24.31
CA LEU A 56 2.66 16.81 -25.31
C LEU A 56 4.06 16.99 -24.76
N THR A 57 5.05 16.39 -25.42
CA THR A 57 6.44 16.64 -25.05
C THR A 57 6.81 18.09 -25.35
N GLU A 58 7.75 18.66 -24.59
CA GLU A 58 8.24 20.01 -24.88
C GLU A 58 8.85 20.10 -26.28
N THR A 59 9.52 19.03 -26.71
CA THR A 59 10.06 18.92 -28.07
C THR A 59 8.95 19.01 -29.13
N GLN A 60 7.83 18.30 -28.95
CA GLN A 60 6.67 18.39 -29.85
C GLN A 60 6.08 19.80 -29.84
N ARG A 61 5.92 20.42 -28.67
CA ARG A 61 5.37 21.77 -28.54
C ARG A 61 6.22 22.81 -29.28
N ARG A 62 7.54 22.79 -29.08
CA ARG A 62 8.47 23.71 -29.75
C ARG A 62 8.55 23.53 -31.26
N ALA A 63 8.21 22.34 -31.76
CA ALA A 63 8.19 22.05 -33.19
C ALA A 63 6.91 22.52 -33.89
N LEU A 64 5.88 23.00 -33.16
CA LEU A 64 4.66 23.53 -33.76
C LEU A 64 4.96 24.80 -34.55
N ALA A 65 4.61 24.78 -35.84
CA ALA A 65 4.74 25.94 -36.71
C ALA A 65 3.47 26.81 -36.65
N PRO A 66 3.57 28.14 -36.88
CA PRO A 66 2.41 28.99 -37.07
C PRO A 66 1.49 28.43 -38.16
N GLY A 67 0.19 28.34 -37.87
CA GLY A 67 -0.78 27.73 -38.79
C GLY A 67 -2.12 27.44 -38.12
N ARG A 68 -2.97 26.69 -38.81
CA ARG A 68 -4.26 26.22 -38.31
C ARG A 68 -4.18 24.75 -37.90
N TYR A 69 -4.70 24.44 -36.73
CA TYR A 69 -4.77 23.10 -36.16
C TYR A 69 -6.23 22.74 -35.91
N ARG A 70 -6.61 21.50 -36.22
CA ARG A 70 -7.91 20.96 -35.81
C ARG A 70 -7.74 20.28 -34.46
N ALA A 71 -8.33 20.85 -33.42
CA ALA A 71 -8.41 20.26 -32.09
C ALA A 71 -9.65 19.38 -32.01
N VAL A 72 -9.45 18.08 -31.79
CA VAL A 72 -10.55 17.10 -31.66
C VAL A 72 -10.36 16.31 -30.36
N ILE A 73 -11.33 16.40 -29.46
CA ILE A 73 -11.52 15.51 -28.31
C ILE A 73 -12.95 14.99 -28.43
N ASP A 74 -13.09 13.72 -28.77
CA ASP A 74 -14.38 13.04 -28.87
C ASP A 74 -14.69 12.35 -27.55
N SER A 75 -15.12 13.14 -26.56
CA SER A 75 -15.44 12.68 -25.20
C SER A 75 -16.90 12.94 -24.86
N THR A 76 -17.37 12.38 -23.75
CA THR A 76 -18.68 12.70 -23.17
C THR A 76 -18.51 13.05 -21.71
N LEU A 77 -19.07 14.19 -21.30
CA LEU A 77 -19.13 14.63 -19.91
C LEU A 77 -20.59 14.90 -19.50
N ALA A 78 -21.20 13.93 -18.82
CA ALA A 78 -22.61 13.92 -18.47
C ALA A 78 -22.84 13.20 -17.12
N PRO A 79 -24.02 13.35 -16.48
CA PRO A 79 -24.37 12.56 -15.31
C PRO A 79 -24.23 11.06 -15.58
N GLY A 80 -23.63 10.35 -14.62
CA GLY A 80 -23.35 8.93 -14.74
C GLY A 80 -23.15 8.30 -13.37
N ARG A 81 -22.22 7.35 -13.27
CA ARG A 81 -21.84 6.70 -12.02
C ARG A 81 -20.33 6.64 -11.88
N MET A 82 -19.86 6.49 -10.64
CA MET A 82 -18.49 6.15 -10.34
C MET A 82 -18.45 4.69 -9.92
N ASP A 83 -17.67 3.89 -10.62
CA ASP A 83 -17.49 2.47 -10.31
C ASP A 83 -16.31 2.29 -9.33
N TRP A 84 -16.43 1.31 -8.45
CA TRP A 84 -15.33 0.79 -7.65
C TRP A 84 -15.45 -0.73 -7.54
N GLY A 85 -14.32 -1.39 -7.31
CA GLY A 85 -14.25 -2.82 -6.99
C GLY A 85 -14.10 -3.03 -5.48
N GLU A 86 -14.77 -4.05 -4.97
CA GLU A 86 -14.63 -4.51 -3.59
C GLU A 86 -14.51 -6.03 -3.58
N LEU A 87 -13.58 -6.53 -2.78
CA LEU A 87 -13.49 -7.93 -2.40
C LEU A 87 -13.35 -8.03 -0.88
N VAL A 88 -14.34 -8.66 -0.23
CA VAL A 88 -14.27 -9.03 1.18
C VAL A 88 -13.98 -10.51 1.28
N LEU A 89 -12.92 -10.86 2.00
CA LEU A 89 -12.54 -12.23 2.27
C LEU A 89 -12.69 -12.50 3.77
N PRO A 90 -13.76 -13.19 4.22
CA PRO A 90 -14.01 -13.43 5.63
C PRO A 90 -12.90 -14.22 6.30
N GLY A 91 -12.48 -13.77 7.49
CA GLY A 91 -11.60 -14.49 8.39
C GLY A 91 -12.37 -15.21 9.50
N ARG A 92 -11.63 -15.85 10.41
CA ARG A 92 -12.18 -16.44 11.64
C ARG A 92 -12.63 -15.38 12.66
N GLU A 93 -12.07 -14.18 12.56
CA GLU A 93 -12.37 -13.03 13.43
C GLU A 93 -12.94 -11.86 12.61
N SER A 94 -13.74 -11.02 13.29
CA SER A 94 -14.37 -9.85 12.68
C SER A 94 -13.43 -8.67 12.47
N GLY A 95 -12.22 -8.69 13.05
CA GLY A 95 -11.20 -7.67 12.81
C GLY A 95 -10.83 -7.64 11.32
N GLU A 96 -10.72 -6.44 10.76
CA GLU A 96 -10.49 -6.21 9.34
C GLU A 96 -9.07 -5.68 9.06
N VAL A 97 -8.43 -6.25 8.03
CA VAL A 97 -7.24 -5.67 7.40
C VAL A 97 -7.65 -5.07 6.06
N LEU A 98 -7.41 -3.76 5.90
CA LEU A 98 -7.74 -3.01 4.68
C LEU A 98 -6.56 -3.02 3.70
N LEU A 99 -6.79 -3.42 2.45
CA LEU A 99 -5.90 -3.15 1.32
C LEU A 99 -6.63 -2.23 0.34
N SER A 100 -6.16 -1.00 0.16
CA SER A 100 -6.79 -0.02 -0.72
C SER A 100 -5.83 0.40 -1.81
N THR A 101 -6.26 0.34 -3.07
CA THR A 101 -5.49 0.83 -4.22
C THR A 101 -6.40 1.62 -5.15
N TYR A 102 -5.82 2.49 -5.97
CA TYR A 102 -6.59 3.37 -6.83
C TYR A 102 -6.49 3.07 -8.33
N ILE A 103 -7.62 3.31 -9.02
CA ILE A 103 -7.84 2.88 -10.42
C ILE A 103 -8.24 4.05 -11.33
N CYS A 104 -7.87 5.27 -10.96
CA CYS A 104 -8.21 6.48 -11.72
C CYS A 104 -7.13 6.93 -12.71
N HIS A 105 -5.89 6.46 -12.55
CA HIS A 105 -4.79 6.85 -13.43
C HIS A 105 -4.84 6.06 -14.74
N PRO A 106 -4.58 6.71 -15.90
CA PRO A 106 -4.56 6.07 -17.21
C PRO A 106 -3.23 5.32 -17.43
N SER A 107 -2.65 5.34 -18.63
CA SER A 107 -1.45 4.54 -18.96
C SER A 107 -0.17 5.07 -18.30
N MET A 108 0.00 4.76 -17.03
CA MET A 108 1.23 4.91 -16.25
C MET A 108 1.45 3.65 -15.39
N ALA A 109 2.70 3.27 -15.21
CA ALA A 109 3.06 1.93 -14.73
C ALA A 109 3.23 1.86 -13.21
N ASN A 110 4.16 2.62 -12.63
CA ASN A 110 4.40 2.64 -11.20
C ASN A 110 3.27 3.39 -10.47
N ASN A 111 2.94 4.61 -10.90
CA ASN A 111 1.77 5.35 -10.45
C ASN A 111 0.68 5.37 -11.55
N GLU A 112 -0.24 4.41 -11.60
CA GLU A 112 -0.64 3.56 -10.48
C GLU A 112 -0.81 2.08 -10.79
N LEU A 113 -0.62 1.60 -12.03
CA LEU A 113 -0.90 0.20 -12.38
C LEU A 113 -0.23 -0.85 -11.46
N SER A 114 0.96 -0.55 -10.92
CA SER A 114 1.68 -1.41 -9.98
C SER A 114 0.89 -1.74 -8.71
N GLY A 115 0.17 -0.78 -8.14
CA GLY A 115 -0.64 -0.94 -6.92
C GLY A 115 -1.76 -1.97 -7.10
N PRO A 116 -2.65 -1.83 -8.09
CA PRO A 116 -3.68 -2.81 -8.41
C PRO A 116 -3.13 -4.19 -8.76
N VAL A 117 -1.99 -4.28 -9.47
CA VAL A 117 -1.38 -5.57 -9.83
C VAL A 117 -0.90 -6.32 -8.58
N VAL A 118 -0.12 -5.68 -7.72
CA VAL A 118 0.39 -6.30 -6.47
C VAL A 118 -0.78 -6.63 -5.53
N THR A 119 -1.76 -5.72 -5.40
CA THR A 119 -2.96 -5.95 -4.60
C THR A 119 -3.76 -7.16 -5.08
N THR A 120 -3.87 -7.35 -6.40
CA THR A 120 -4.55 -8.52 -6.99
C THR A 120 -3.80 -9.82 -6.68
N ALA A 121 -2.47 -9.83 -6.77
CA ALA A 121 -1.66 -10.98 -6.40
C ALA A 121 -1.80 -11.33 -4.91
N LEU A 122 -1.77 -10.33 -4.02
CA LEU A 122 -2.03 -10.51 -2.58
C LEU A 122 -3.43 -11.04 -2.33
N ALA A 123 -4.44 -10.55 -3.05
CA ALA A 123 -5.81 -11.06 -2.93
C ALA A 123 -5.91 -12.55 -3.29
N GLN A 124 -5.18 -13.00 -4.32
CA GLN A 124 -5.10 -14.42 -4.70
C GLN A 124 -4.41 -15.26 -3.62
N MET A 125 -3.27 -14.79 -3.10
CA MET A 125 -2.56 -15.44 -1.99
C MET A 125 -3.46 -15.56 -0.76
N LEU A 126 -4.12 -14.46 -0.37
CA LEU A 126 -5.03 -14.43 0.79
C LEU A 126 -6.23 -15.35 0.57
N LYS A 127 -6.79 -15.42 -0.63
CA LYS A 127 -7.90 -16.34 -0.94
C LYS A 127 -7.48 -17.80 -0.79
N ALA A 128 -6.23 -18.14 -1.11
CA ALA A 128 -5.68 -19.49 -0.96
C ALA A 128 -5.22 -19.81 0.48
N MET A 129 -5.07 -18.79 1.34
CA MET A 129 -4.59 -18.98 2.70
C MET A 129 -5.65 -19.66 3.57
N GLU A 130 -5.31 -20.85 4.07
CA GLU A 130 -6.14 -21.60 5.00
C GLU A 130 -6.13 -20.98 6.40
N GLY A 131 -7.28 -20.99 7.06
CA GLY A 131 -7.36 -20.61 8.47
C GLY A 131 -7.06 -19.15 8.81
N ARG A 132 -7.15 -18.23 7.83
CA ARG A 132 -7.01 -16.78 8.03
C ARG A 132 -7.76 -16.28 9.25
N ARG A 133 -7.04 -15.51 10.07
CA ARG A 133 -7.57 -14.90 11.27
C ARG A 133 -8.45 -13.71 10.90
N TYR A 134 -7.89 -12.71 10.23
CA TYR A 134 -8.60 -11.46 9.96
C TYR A 134 -9.44 -11.55 8.69
N THR A 135 -10.50 -10.75 8.66
CA THR A 135 -11.22 -10.46 7.43
C THR A 135 -10.41 -9.47 6.60
N TYR A 136 -10.24 -9.73 5.31
CA TYR A 136 -9.54 -8.80 4.41
C TYR A 136 -10.56 -8.05 3.57
N ARG A 137 -10.54 -6.72 3.66
CA ARG A 137 -11.31 -5.84 2.79
C ARG A 137 -10.37 -5.22 1.77
N ILE A 138 -10.60 -5.52 0.50
CA ILE A 138 -9.73 -5.11 -0.60
C ILE A 138 -10.53 -4.19 -1.52
N LEU A 139 -10.05 -2.95 -1.69
CA LEU A 139 -10.75 -1.89 -2.41
C LEU A 139 -9.94 -1.43 -3.62
N PHE A 140 -10.61 -1.31 -4.76
CA PHE A 140 -10.11 -0.74 -6.00
C PHE A 140 -11.00 0.45 -6.36
N LEU A 141 -10.57 1.67 -6.05
CA LEU A 141 -11.45 2.85 -6.15
C LEU A 141 -10.73 4.09 -6.71
N PRO A 142 -11.41 5.06 -7.32
CA PRO A 142 -10.75 6.30 -7.73
C PRO A 142 -10.14 7.04 -6.54
N GLU A 143 -8.89 7.47 -6.66
CA GLU A 143 -8.18 8.14 -5.57
C GLU A 143 -9.01 9.33 -5.05
N THR A 144 -9.06 9.43 -3.73
CA THR A 144 -9.74 10.45 -2.93
C THR A 144 -11.25 10.42 -2.98
N ILE A 145 -11.87 10.71 -4.12
CA ILE A 145 -13.33 10.79 -4.18
C ILE A 145 -13.96 9.41 -4.01
N GLY A 146 -13.31 8.35 -4.50
CA GLY A 146 -13.71 6.96 -4.28
C GLY A 146 -13.64 6.58 -2.81
N ALA A 147 -12.51 6.87 -2.14
CA ALA A 147 -12.34 6.57 -0.71
C ALA A 147 -13.35 7.35 0.15
N ILE A 148 -13.56 8.64 -0.13
CA ILE A 148 -14.56 9.47 0.58
C ILE A 148 -15.97 8.89 0.41
N LEU A 149 -16.38 8.58 -0.83
CA LEU A 149 -17.71 8.05 -1.09
C LEU A 149 -17.88 6.67 -0.44
N TYR A 150 -16.86 5.82 -0.51
CA TYR A 150 -16.88 4.50 0.11
C TYR A 150 -17.01 4.61 1.63
N LEU A 151 -16.22 5.48 2.27
CA LEU A 151 -16.32 5.77 3.70
C LEU A 151 -17.69 6.32 4.07
N SER A 152 -18.29 7.23 3.28
CA SER A 152 -19.62 7.78 3.58
C SER A 152 -20.71 6.71 3.75
N ARG A 153 -20.51 5.52 3.18
CA ARG A 153 -21.43 4.37 3.26
C ARG A 153 -21.02 3.33 4.30
N ASN A 154 -19.74 3.28 4.70
CA ASN A 154 -19.17 2.19 5.49
C ASN A 154 -18.43 2.64 6.76
N LEU A 155 -18.38 3.95 7.05
CA LEU A 155 -17.53 4.55 8.07
C LEU A 155 -17.65 3.87 9.44
N GLU A 156 -18.87 3.75 9.96
CA GLU A 156 -19.11 3.21 11.30
C GLU A 156 -18.62 1.76 11.45
N THR A 157 -18.78 0.96 10.40
CA THR A 157 -18.31 -0.43 10.41
C THR A 157 -16.80 -0.48 10.27
N MET A 158 -16.22 0.24 9.32
CA MET A 158 -14.78 0.23 9.10
C MET A 158 -14.01 0.77 10.31
N LYS A 159 -14.47 1.87 10.93
CA LYS A 159 -13.84 2.42 12.15
C LYS A 159 -13.82 1.42 13.31
N ARG A 160 -14.87 0.63 13.44
CA ARG A 160 -14.98 -0.36 14.52
C ARG A 160 -14.11 -1.59 14.26
N LEU A 161 -14.00 -2.02 13.00
CA LEU A 161 -13.42 -3.31 12.67
C LEU A 161 -11.97 -3.25 12.16
N THR A 162 -11.54 -2.15 11.53
CA THR A 162 -10.22 -2.06 10.89
C THR A 162 -9.12 -2.02 11.94
N VAL A 163 -8.32 -3.08 12.01
CA VAL A 163 -7.17 -3.20 12.94
C VAL A 163 -5.84 -2.79 12.30
N ALA A 164 -5.75 -2.86 10.98
CA ALA A 164 -4.61 -2.43 10.18
C ALA A 164 -5.07 -2.11 8.75
N GLY A 165 -4.38 -1.21 8.05
CA GLY A 165 -4.65 -0.95 6.65
C GLY A 165 -3.46 -0.40 5.88
N PHE A 166 -3.51 -0.59 4.55
CA PHE A 166 -2.44 -0.23 3.64
C PHE A 166 -3.01 0.41 2.37
N VAL A 167 -2.48 1.58 2.02
CA VAL A 167 -2.62 2.13 0.67
C VAL A 167 -1.54 1.51 -0.20
N MET A 168 -1.95 0.82 -1.26
CA MET A 168 -1.08 0.04 -2.13
C MET A 168 -0.82 0.84 -3.40
N THR A 169 0.38 1.40 -3.53
CA THR A 169 0.78 2.33 -4.61
C THR A 169 2.28 2.33 -4.85
N CYS A 170 2.73 2.71 -6.05
CA CYS A 170 4.14 2.83 -6.43
C CYS A 170 4.98 1.61 -6.00
N MET A 171 4.62 0.42 -6.49
CA MET A 171 5.15 -0.87 -6.06
C MET A 171 6.00 -1.59 -7.12
N GLY A 172 6.24 -0.97 -8.28
CA GLY A 172 6.77 -1.66 -9.46
C GLY A 172 8.25 -1.40 -9.77
N ASP A 173 8.83 -0.30 -9.29
CA ASP A 173 10.21 0.06 -9.63
C ASP A 173 11.26 -0.70 -8.80
N GLU A 174 12.53 -0.55 -9.19
CA GLU A 174 13.67 -1.18 -8.50
C GLU A 174 14.38 -0.28 -7.48
N GLY A 175 13.85 0.91 -7.18
CA GLY A 175 14.41 1.86 -6.22
C GLY A 175 14.38 1.39 -4.76
N GLY A 176 14.68 2.30 -3.84
CA GLY A 176 14.57 2.03 -2.40
C GLY A 176 13.11 1.85 -1.95
N TYR A 177 12.88 1.22 -0.80
CA TYR A 177 11.55 1.23 -0.18
C TYR A 177 11.28 2.55 0.52
N SER A 178 10.01 2.94 0.57
CA SER A 178 9.49 4.06 1.33
C SER A 178 8.36 3.62 2.26
N PHE A 179 8.32 4.20 3.46
CA PHE A 179 7.27 4.01 4.44
C PHE A 179 6.65 5.34 4.81
N LEU A 180 5.33 5.42 4.73
CA LEU A 180 4.52 6.54 5.19
C LEU A 180 3.67 6.09 6.36
N GLU A 181 3.90 6.69 7.53
CA GLU A 181 3.21 6.35 8.77
C GLU A 181 1.74 6.80 8.79
N SER A 182 0.96 6.18 9.67
CA SER A 182 -0.38 6.64 10.02
C SER A 182 -0.31 7.97 10.77
N ARG A 183 -1.46 8.66 10.94
CA ARG A 183 -1.49 10.06 11.44
C ARG A 183 -0.70 10.32 12.73
N LEU A 184 -0.72 9.39 13.67
CA LEU A 184 0.00 9.50 14.95
C LEU A 184 1.11 8.45 15.11
N GLY A 185 1.29 7.57 14.12
CA GLY A 185 2.18 6.42 14.19
C GLY A 185 1.78 5.40 15.28
N GLY A 186 2.61 4.38 15.45
CA GLY A 186 2.49 3.40 16.53
C GLY A 186 1.31 2.42 16.43
N THR A 187 0.50 2.49 15.38
CA THR A 187 -0.58 1.52 15.16
C THR A 187 -0.03 0.13 14.84
N LEU A 188 -0.89 -0.89 14.79
CA LEU A 188 -0.47 -2.24 14.38
C LEU A 188 0.13 -2.23 12.96
N ALA A 189 -0.46 -1.47 12.03
CA ALA A 189 0.06 -1.33 10.68
C ALA A 189 1.44 -0.67 10.65
N ASP A 190 1.64 0.39 11.45
CA ASP A 190 2.94 1.06 11.57
C ASP A 190 4.01 0.10 12.10
N ARG A 191 3.74 -0.55 13.24
CA ARG A 191 4.70 -1.44 13.89
C ARG A 191 5.07 -2.62 13.00
N ALA A 192 4.08 -3.27 12.36
CA ALA A 192 4.32 -4.41 11.49
C ALA A 192 5.14 -4.03 10.25
N ALA A 193 4.80 -2.91 9.60
CA ALA A 193 5.55 -2.41 8.44
C ALA A 193 6.99 -2.03 8.81
N LEU A 194 7.17 -1.28 9.90
CA LEU A 194 8.48 -0.85 10.37
C LEU A 194 9.37 -2.04 10.77
N ASN A 195 8.80 -3.06 11.42
CA ASN A 195 9.52 -4.27 11.77
C ASN A 195 10.07 -4.97 10.53
N VAL A 196 9.21 -5.27 9.55
CA VAL A 196 9.61 -5.96 8.31
C VAL A 196 10.61 -5.13 7.51
N LEU A 197 10.35 -3.84 7.30
CA LEU A 197 11.24 -2.98 6.53
C LEU A 197 12.61 -2.82 7.20
N SER A 198 12.66 -2.68 8.52
CA SER A 198 13.94 -2.53 9.24
C SER A 198 14.79 -3.81 9.17
N SER A 199 14.15 -4.99 9.14
CA SER A 199 14.85 -6.27 9.07
C SER A 199 15.27 -6.68 7.66
N HIS A 200 14.47 -6.35 6.65
CA HIS A 200 14.67 -6.84 5.27
C HIS A 200 15.21 -5.80 4.30
N HIS A 201 14.91 -4.52 4.55
CA HIS A 201 15.24 -3.41 3.65
C HIS A 201 15.92 -2.28 4.43
N PRO A 202 17.09 -2.55 5.06
CA PRO A 202 17.80 -1.52 5.82
C PRO A 202 18.15 -0.36 4.89
N GLY A 203 17.67 0.84 5.22
CA GLY A 203 17.84 2.03 4.39
C GLY A 203 16.56 2.50 3.69
N PHE A 204 15.40 1.89 3.96
CA PHE A 204 14.12 2.45 3.51
C PHE A 204 13.92 3.89 3.98
N ALA A 205 13.33 4.72 3.13
CA ALA A 205 13.00 6.10 3.44
C ALA A 205 11.76 6.15 4.35
N ARG A 206 11.86 6.89 5.46
CA ARG A 206 10.72 7.15 6.36
C ARG A 206 10.11 8.50 6.05
N HIS A 207 8.79 8.51 5.95
CA HIS A 207 7.97 9.69 5.73
C HIS A 207 6.94 9.78 6.84
N SER A 208 6.72 11.01 7.31
CA SER A 208 5.71 11.29 8.32
C SER A 208 4.35 11.44 7.66
N TYR A 209 3.27 11.42 8.43
CA TYR A 209 1.94 11.72 7.89
C TYR A 209 1.83 13.12 7.24
N LEU A 210 2.78 14.03 7.49
CA LEU A 210 2.85 15.34 6.80
C LEU A 210 3.19 15.21 5.31
N ASP A 211 3.80 14.10 4.90
CA ASP A 211 4.25 13.83 3.54
C ASP A 211 3.20 13.07 2.70
N ARG A 212 1.99 12.89 3.25
CA ARG A 212 0.87 12.19 2.60
C ARG A 212 0.46 12.82 1.26
N GLY A 213 -0.03 12.00 0.36
CA GLY A 213 -0.45 12.40 -0.99
C GLY A 213 -1.64 11.63 -1.54
N SER A 214 -1.94 10.44 -0.99
CA SER A 214 -2.98 9.54 -1.48
C SER A 214 -4.07 9.30 -0.44
N ASP A 215 -4.78 8.18 -0.51
CA ASP A 215 -5.99 7.88 0.26
C ASP A 215 -5.78 7.72 1.76
N GLU A 216 -4.54 7.59 2.24
CA GLU A 216 -4.23 7.66 3.67
C GLU A 216 -4.72 8.99 4.26
N ARG A 217 -4.80 10.06 3.46
CA ARG A 217 -5.36 11.34 3.91
C ARG A 217 -6.86 11.25 4.25
N GLN A 218 -7.59 10.33 3.61
CA GLN A 218 -9.02 10.09 3.87
C GLN A 218 -9.17 9.13 5.05
N TYR A 219 -8.48 7.99 5.00
CA TYR A 219 -8.58 6.94 6.02
C TYR A 219 -8.06 7.39 7.39
N CYS A 220 -7.04 8.25 7.41
CA CYS A 220 -6.45 8.78 8.64
C CYS A 220 -6.94 10.20 8.97
N SER A 221 -7.97 10.71 8.29
CA SER A 221 -8.59 12.01 8.66
C SER A 221 -9.11 11.96 10.11
N PRO A 222 -9.10 13.04 10.90
CA PRO A 222 -9.42 13.00 12.34
C PRO A 222 -10.81 12.44 12.69
N GLY A 223 -11.79 12.58 11.79
CA GLY A 223 -13.13 12.00 11.97
C GLY A 223 -13.22 10.50 11.64
N VAL A 224 -12.20 9.96 10.96
CA VAL A 224 -12.08 8.57 10.50
C VAL A 224 -11.05 7.82 11.33
N ASP A 225 -9.80 8.29 11.32
CA ASP A 225 -8.67 7.89 12.16
C ASP A 225 -8.38 6.38 12.21
N MET A 226 -8.45 5.72 11.06
CA MET A 226 -8.11 4.31 10.93
C MET A 226 -6.60 4.07 10.86
N PRO A 227 -6.11 2.88 11.26
CA PRO A 227 -4.67 2.57 11.29
C PRO A 227 -4.13 2.24 9.89
N VAL A 228 -4.10 3.23 9.00
CA VAL A 228 -3.69 3.07 7.60
C VAL A 228 -2.32 3.70 7.35
N VAL A 229 -1.44 2.93 6.73
CA VAL A 229 -0.08 3.34 6.32
C VAL A 229 0.10 3.13 4.82
N SER A 230 1.24 3.54 4.27
CA SER A 230 1.65 3.17 2.91
C SER A 230 3.08 2.65 2.90
N VAL A 231 3.27 1.53 2.20
CA VAL A 231 4.58 0.93 1.92
C VAL A 231 4.75 0.94 0.42
N MET A 232 5.79 1.59 -0.06
CA MET A 232 6.03 1.85 -1.49
C MET A 232 7.47 1.42 -1.83
N ARG A 233 7.77 1.32 -3.12
CA ARG A 233 9.12 1.43 -3.64
C ARG A 233 9.45 2.92 -3.68
N SER A 234 9.65 3.52 -4.85
CA SER A 234 9.83 4.97 -4.95
C SER A 234 8.50 5.70 -4.71
N LYS A 235 8.38 6.40 -3.57
CA LYS A 235 7.18 7.19 -3.21
C LYS A 235 6.79 8.19 -4.30
N TYR A 236 5.49 8.34 -4.55
CA TYR A 236 4.93 9.40 -5.38
C TYR A 236 5.47 10.79 -5.01
N HIS A 237 5.57 11.70 -5.99
CA HIS A 237 6.22 13.02 -5.87
C HIS A 237 7.75 13.02 -5.67
N VAL A 238 8.41 11.86 -5.58
CA VAL A 238 9.87 11.79 -5.32
C VAL A 238 10.67 11.40 -6.56
N TYR A 239 10.16 10.50 -7.40
CA TYR A 239 10.86 10.04 -8.60
C TYR A 239 10.55 10.92 -9.83
N PRO A 240 11.52 11.16 -10.74
CA PRO A 240 11.36 12.08 -11.87
C PRO A 240 10.24 11.73 -12.85
N GLU A 241 9.98 10.45 -13.05
CA GLU A 241 9.03 9.93 -14.04
C GLU A 241 7.57 10.14 -13.61
N TYR A 242 7.32 10.39 -12.31
CA TYR A 242 6.00 10.50 -11.71
C TYR A 242 5.09 11.48 -12.46
N HIS A 243 3.85 11.05 -12.73
CA HIS A 243 2.86 11.83 -13.49
C HIS A 243 3.34 12.26 -14.88
N THR A 244 4.11 11.40 -15.55
CA THR A 244 4.49 11.59 -16.94
C THR A 244 4.46 10.28 -17.72
N SER A 245 4.56 10.37 -19.05
CA SER A 245 4.70 9.19 -19.91
C SER A 245 5.99 8.40 -19.72
N LEU A 246 6.94 8.89 -18.94
CA LEU A 246 8.15 8.14 -18.59
C LEU A 246 7.90 7.12 -17.47
N ASP A 247 6.78 7.25 -16.75
CA ASP A 247 6.31 6.23 -15.82
C ASP A 247 5.63 5.11 -16.62
N ASP A 248 6.44 4.33 -17.34
CA ASP A 248 5.99 3.30 -18.28
C ASP A 248 6.50 1.90 -17.91
N MET A 249 6.19 0.90 -18.74
CA MET A 249 6.55 -0.49 -18.49
C MET A 249 8.07 -0.76 -18.50
N SER A 250 8.90 0.20 -18.95
CA SER A 250 10.36 0.11 -18.87
C SER A 250 10.92 0.68 -17.55
N PHE A 251 10.14 1.51 -16.85
CA PHE A 251 10.49 2.05 -15.54
C PHE A 251 10.26 1.04 -14.41
N ILE A 252 9.20 0.24 -14.50
CA ILE A 252 8.93 -0.85 -13.56
C ILE A 252 9.56 -2.18 -14.03
N SER A 253 9.66 -3.15 -13.13
CA SER A 253 10.18 -4.48 -13.47
C SER A 253 9.44 -5.62 -12.75
N PRO A 254 9.53 -6.86 -13.26
CA PRO A 254 9.03 -8.03 -12.55
C PRO A 254 9.64 -8.17 -11.14
N ALA A 255 10.93 -7.89 -10.97
CA ALA A 255 11.61 -7.98 -9.68
C ALA A 255 11.14 -6.91 -8.69
N GLY A 256 10.85 -5.69 -9.17
CA GLY A 256 10.26 -4.63 -8.34
C GLY A 256 8.87 -5.01 -7.82
N LEU A 257 8.01 -5.54 -8.70
CA LEU A 257 6.68 -6.01 -8.34
C LEU A 257 6.72 -7.21 -7.38
N GLU A 258 7.56 -8.20 -7.66
CA GLU A 258 7.75 -9.39 -6.81
C GLU A 258 8.26 -9.00 -5.42
N GLY A 259 9.28 -8.13 -5.34
CA GLY A 259 9.80 -7.65 -4.06
C GLY A 259 8.74 -6.94 -3.23
N SER A 260 7.90 -6.10 -3.85
CA SER A 260 6.79 -5.44 -3.16
C SER A 260 5.75 -6.44 -2.68
N PHE A 261 5.40 -7.43 -3.51
CA PHE A 261 4.50 -8.52 -3.13
C PHE A 261 5.03 -9.30 -1.92
N GLU A 262 6.30 -9.73 -1.95
CA GLU A 262 6.92 -10.50 -0.86
C GLU A 262 6.98 -9.69 0.44
N THR A 263 7.35 -8.42 0.34
CA THR A 263 7.42 -7.51 1.50
C THR A 263 6.04 -7.35 2.13
N MET A 264 5.01 -7.08 1.33
CA MET A 264 3.65 -6.95 1.82
C MET A 264 3.10 -8.28 2.36
N ALA A 265 3.35 -9.41 1.69
CA ALA A 265 2.96 -10.73 2.18
C ALA A 265 3.57 -11.04 3.56
N ARG A 266 4.81 -10.62 3.78
CA ARG A 266 5.47 -10.77 5.09
C ARG A 266 4.87 -9.87 6.16
N ILE A 267 4.56 -8.61 5.83
CA ILE A 267 3.84 -7.70 6.75
C ILE A 267 2.49 -8.29 7.15
N LEU A 268 1.73 -8.81 6.18
CA LEU A 268 0.44 -9.46 6.46
C LEU A 268 0.61 -10.72 7.30
N SER A 269 1.65 -11.51 7.06
CA SER A 269 1.97 -12.68 7.88
C SER A 269 2.29 -12.29 9.33
N VAL A 270 3.03 -11.20 9.55
CA VAL A 270 3.30 -10.65 10.89
C VAL A 270 2.00 -10.25 11.58
N ILE A 271 1.10 -9.56 10.87
CA ILE A 271 -0.22 -9.18 11.41
C ILE A 271 -1.04 -10.42 11.77
N GLU A 272 -1.14 -11.40 10.87
CA GLU A 272 -1.87 -12.65 11.06
C GLU A 272 -1.34 -13.48 12.25
N ALA A 273 -0.02 -13.43 12.50
CA ALA A 273 0.64 -14.16 13.57
C ALA A 273 0.64 -13.41 14.92
N ASN A 274 0.46 -12.08 14.90
CA ASN A 274 0.53 -11.27 16.10
C ASN A 274 -0.64 -11.57 17.05
N ARG A 275 -0.32 -12.02 18.27
CA ARG A 275 -1.29 -12.34 19.33
C ARG A 275 -0.76 -11.81 20.66
N VAL A 276 -1.63 -11.74 21.65
CA VAL A 276 -1.26 -11.51 23.04
C VAL A 276 -1.34 -12.85 23.77
N TYR A 277 -0.35 -13.12 24.62
CA TYR A 277 -0.29 -14.32 25.43
C TYR A 277 -0.07 -13.96 26.90
N THR A 278 -0.58 -14.82 27.78
CA THR A 278 -0.37 -14.75 29.23
C THR A 278 0.26 -16.07 29.70
N ALA A 279 1.34 -15.98 30.47
CA ALA A 279 1.94 -17.12 31.17
C ALA A 279 0.95 -17.70 32.18
N THR A 280 0.79 -19.03 32.16
CA THR A 280 -0.19 -19.73 33.00
C THR A 280 0.33 -20.12 34.37
N LEU A 281 1.62 -19.85 34.63
CA LEU A 281 2.33 -20.24 35.84
C LEU A 281 2.99 -19.03 36.51
N PRO A 282 3.08 -19.00 37.85
CA PRO A 282 3.64 -17.86 38.59
C PRO A 282 5.17 -17.74 38.50
N CYS A 283 5.87 -18.77 38.01
CA CYS A 283 7.32 -18.82 37.87
C CYS A 283 7.71 -19.52 36.56
N GLU A 284 8.99 -19.50 36.22
CA GLU A 284 9.50 -20.19 35.03
C GLU A 284 9.12 -21.69 35.05
N PRO A 285 8.46 -22.20 33.99
CA PRO A 285 8.11 -23.61 33.89
C PRO A 285 9.36 -24.50 33.77
N GLN A 286 9.27 -25.71 34.31
CA GLN A 286 10.22 -26.78 33.98
C GLN A 286 9.95 -27.29 32.56
N LEU A 287 10.53 -26.61 31.55
CA LEU A 287 10.30 -26.84 30.13
C LEU A 287 10.77 -28.24 29.65
N GLY A 288 11.80 -28.81 30.27
CA GLY A 288 12.29 -30.16 29.92
C GLY A 288 11.27 -31.27 30.12
N ARG A 289 10.39 -31.20 31.14
CA ARG A 289 9.33 -32.19 31.35
C ARG A 289 8.22 -32.13 30.30
N ARG A 290 8.21 -31.08 29.49
CA ARG A 290 7.22 -30.81 28.44
C ARG A 290 7.76 -31.06 27.04
N GLY A 291 8.96 -31.63 26.92
CA GLY A 291 9.62 -31.86 25.63
C GLY A 291 10.11 -30.58 24.93
N LEU A 292 10.09 -29.44 25.62
CA LEU A 292 10.45 -28.12 25.06
C LEU A 292 11.94 -27.79 25.20
N TYR A 293 12.72 -28.68 25.81
CA TYR A 293 14.17 -28.61 25.86
C TYR A 293 14.74 -29.87 25.22
N PRO A 294 15.76 -29.75 24.35
CA PRO A 294 16.51 -30.91 23.86
C PRO A 294 17.14 -31.67 25.04
N ALA A 295 17.07 -33.01 25.00
CA ALA A 295 17.72 -33.87 25.99
C ALA A 295 19.26 -33.83 25.89
N LEU A 296 19.79 -33.45 24.72
CA LEU A 296 21.21 -33.29 24.42
C LEU A 296 21.41 -31.89 23.81
N GLY A 297 22.33 -31.11 24.36
CA GLY A 297 22.61 -29.76 23.86
C GLY A 297 23.26 -29.80 22.49
N THR A 298 22.64 -29.17 21.50
CA THR A 298 23.24 -28.83 20.20
C THR A 298 23.62 -27.34 20.17
N PRO A 299 24.51 -26.89 19.27
CA PRO A 299 24.93 -25.49 19.19
C PRO A 299 23.79 -24.47 19.04
N ASP A 300 22.66 -24.84 18.42
CA ASP A 300 21.48 -23.98 18.22
C ASP A 300 20.48 -24.02 19.40
N THR A 301 20.61 -25.00 20.29
CA THR A 301 19.76 -25.16 21.49
C THR A 301 19.70 -23.90 22.36
N PRO A 302 20.80 -23.15 22.61
CA PRO A 302 20.78 -21.98 23.48
C PRO A 302 19.93 -20.83 22.96
N LYS A 303 19.86 -20.62 21.64
CA LYS A 303 19.14 -19.48 21.04
C LYS A 303 17.63 -19.68 21.13
N ILE A 304 17.13 -20.85 20.70
CA ILE A 304 15.70 -21.17 20.77
C ILE A 304 15.21 -21.22 22.22
N THR A 305 15.99 -21.83 23.12
CA THR A 305 15.63 -21.86 24.56
C THR A 305 15.68 -20.47 25.19
N ALA A 306 16.57 -19.58 24.75
CA ALA A 306 16.56 -18.18 25.20
C ALA A 306 15.30 -17.43 24.71
N THR A 307 14.94 -17.55 23.43
CA THR A 307 13.72 -16.94 22.88
C THR A 307 12.46 -17.44 23.61
N MET A 308 12.35 -18.75 23.86
CA MET A 308 11.25 -19.33 24.64
C MET A 308 11.14 -18.74 26.06
N ARG A 309 12.25 -18.68 26.80
CA ARG A 309 12.27 -18.11 28.16
C ARG A 309 11.91 -16.63 28.14
N ASN A 310 12.46 -15.87 27.20
CA ASN A 310 12.19 -14.44 27.10
C ASN A 310 10.73 -14.17 26.70
N LEU A 311 10.14 -14.97 25.80
CA LEU A 311 8.72 -14.89 25.48
C LEU A 311 7.85 -15.12 26.72
N LEU A 312 8.13 -16.16 27.51
CA LEU A 312 7.42 -16.41 28.77
C LEU A 312 7.55 -15.26 29.76
N ALA A 313 8.73 -14.66 29.85
CA ALA A 313 9.01 -13.57 30.79
C ALA A 313 8.21 -12.28 30.49
N TYR A 314 7.88 -12.04 29.21
CA TYR A 314 7.12 -10.85 28.78
C TYR A 314 5.65 -11.14 28.43
N ALA A 315 5.21 -12.41 28.47
CA ALA A 315 3.83 -12.80 28.21
C ALA A 315 2.96 -12.57 29.47
N ASP A 316 2.69 -11.30 29.78
CA ASP A 316 1.86 -10.89 30.93
C ASP A 316 0.40 -10.56 30.54
N GLY A 317 0.03 -10.75 29.27
CA GLY A 317 -1.29 -10.36 28.74
C GLY A 317 -1.40 -8.91 28.30
N SER A 318 -0.34 -8.10 28.39
CA SER A 318 -0.33 -6.70 27.95
C SER A 318 0.54 -6.42 26.72
N HIS A 319 1.42 -7.36 26.37
CA HIS A 319 2.31 -7.26 25.21
C HIS A 319 1.93 -8.26 24.13
N ASP A 320 1.85 -7.78 22.89
CA ASP A 320 1.69 -8.64 21.73
C ASP A 320 3.05 -9.25 21.30
N VAL A 321 3.00 -10.35 20.55
CA VAL A 321 4.19 -11.07 20.07
C VAL A 321 5.13 -10.14 19.33
N LEU A 322 4.60 -9.19 18.54
CA LEU A 322 5.40 -8.19 17.84
C LEU A 322 6.23 -7.33 18.82
N ALA A 323 5.61 -6.77 19.85
CA ALA A 323 6.31 -5.99 20.86
C ALA A 323 7.36 -6.82 21.64
N ILE A 324 7.05 -8.08 21.95
CA ILE A 324 8.00 -8.96 22.64
C ILE A 324 9.19 -9.29 21.72
N ALA A 325 8.94 -9.62 20.45
CA ALA A 325 9.98 -9.92 19.46
C ALA A 325 10.94 -8.74 19.27
N GLU A 326 10.41 -7.52 19.17
CA GLU A 326 11.22 -6.29 19.13
C GLU A 326 12.07 -6.13 20.39
N ARG A 327 11.49 -6.36 21.57
CA ARG A 327 12.17 -6.22 22.86
C ARG A 327 13.36 -7.18 23.02
N ILE A 328 13.24 -8.40 22.48
CA ILE A 328 14.23 -9.46 22.66
C ILE A 328 15.15 -9.62 21.45
N GLY A 329 14.94 -8.84 20.38
CA GLY A 329 15.74 -8.87 19.16
C GLY A 329 15.58 -10.15 18.34
N ALA A 330 14.36 -10.70 18.27
CA ALA A 330 14.05 -11.94 17.56
C ALA A 330 13.08 -11.72 16.39
N ASP A 331 13.03 -12.67 15.46
CA ASP A 331 12.06 -12.66 14.36
C ASP A 331 10.63 -12.86 14.89
N VAL A 332 9.69 -12.06 14.39
CA VAL A 332 8.31 -12.05 14.90
C VAL A 332 7.58 -13.36 14.57
N LEU A 333 7.81 -13.92 13.38
CA LEU A 333 7.16 -15.16 12.96
C LEU A 333 7.74 -16.36 13.71
N GLU A 334 9.05 -16.36 13.98
CA GLU A 334 9.68 -17.34 14.87
C GLU A 334 9.10 -17.24 16.29
N CYS A 335 8.98 -16.03 16.84
CA CYS A 335 8.37 -15.80 18.15
C CYS A 335 6.91 -16.28 18.20
N ALA A 336 6.12 -16.01 17.16
CA ALA A 336 4.73 -16.47 17.09
C ALA A 336 4.64 -18.00 17.10
N ARG A 337 5.45 -18.68 16.29
CA ARG A 337 5.52 -20.15 16.25
C ARG A 337 5.92 -20.73 17.61
N ILE A 338 6.92 -20.13 18.27
CA ILE A 338 7.34 -20.54 19.60
C ILE A 338 6.21 -20.33 20.63
N ALA A 339 5.50 -19.19 20.56
CA ALA A 339 4.39 -18.91 21.45
C ALA A 339 3.24 -19.92 21.29
N GLU A 340 2.96 -20.38 20.07
CA GLU A 340 2.00 -21.45 19.83
C GLU A 340 2.45 -22.78 20.44
N THR A 341 3.72 -23.17 20.26
CA THR A 341 4.29 -24.37 20.89
C THR A 341 4.21 -24.29 22.42
N LEU A 342 4.47 -23.13 23.01
CA LEU A 342 4.33 -22.89 24.45
C LEU A 342 2.86 -22.94 24.92
N ALA A 343 1.93 -22.49 24.08
CA ALA A 343 0.50 -22.57 24.38
C ALA A 343 -0.02 -24.01 24.32
N GLU A 344 0.41 -24.80 23.34
CA GLU A 344 0.11 -26.24 23.24
C GLU A 344 0.64 -27.03 24.44
N ALA A 345 1.80 -26.64 24.97
CA ALA A 345 2.37 -27.22 26.19
C ALA A 345 1.71 -26.70 27.49
N GLY A 346 0.70 -25.84 27.38
CA GLY A 346 -0.08 -25.31 28.50
C GLY A 346 0.65 -24.32 29.40
N VAL A 347 1.77 -23.74 28.94
CA VAL A 347 2.55 -22.73 29.70
C VAL A 347 2.27 -21.30 29.27
N LEU A 348 1.62 -21.12 28.11
CA LEU A 348 0.98 -19.87 27.70
C LEU A 348 -0.51 -20.12 27.45
N ALA A 349 -1.32 -19.09 27.60
CA ALA A 349 -2.68 -19.02 27.12
C ALA A 349 -2.84 -17.79 26.23
N ARG A 350 -3.65 -17.88 25.16
CA ARG A 350 -4.00 -16.70 24.35
C ARG A 350 -4.85 -15.76 25.22
N SER A 351 -4.52 -14.48 25.19
CA SER A 351 -5.26 -13.43 25.91
C SER A 351 -6.25 -12.78 24.94
N GLY A 352 -7.52 -12.73 25.33
CA GLY A 352 -8.60 -12.19 24.48
C GLY A 352 -9.23 -13.26 23.61
#